data_AF-A0A512BW97-F1
#
_entry.id   AF-A0A512BW97-F1
#
_cell.length_a   1.000
_cell.length_b   1.000
_cell.length_c   1.000
_cell.angle_alpha   90.00
_cell.angle_beta   90.00
_cell.angle_gamma   90.00
#
_symmetry.space_group_name_H-M   'P 1'
#
loop_
_entity.id
_entity.type
_entity.pdbx_description
1 polymer ?
#
loop_
_entity_poly.entity_id
_entity_poly.type
_entity_poly.pdbx_seq_one_letter_code
_entity_poly.pdbx_strand_id
1 'polypeptide(L)'
;MTPDKSERRVYEAFTDFPHAERMRLVREIALRSYKDAVDLSACRALIYTYPHSYFHDPLTARAARQVLISLIDRTLIISESALGLMKRTDDRNARVALFLLGDPAVYHDVARVGNPRSLELALQAWTATDLDPRRGLIKQYRNKSIAHRSDPDPGKREPFIDEIHTISGRVVSMLAHLATGAGAQVEATAVNSDTNYLSASAFWKPWQTITGA
;
A
#
# COMPACT_ATOMS: atom_id res chain seq x y z
N MET A 1 -2.18 2.01 -18.99
CA MET A 1 -3.49 1.39 -19.30
C MET A 1 -4.45 2.53 -19.60
N THR A 2 -5.03 2.60 -20.79
CA THR A 2 -5.92 3.71 -21.18
C THR A 2 -7.28 3.55 -20.49
N PRO A 3 -7.83 4.58 -19.83
CA PRO A 3 -9.10 4.45 -19.13
C PRO A 3 -10.25 4.15 -20.11
N ASP A 4 -11.13 3.22 -19.72
CA ASP A 4 -12.41 2.98 -20.40
C ASP A 4 -13.30 4.24 -20.35
N LYS A 5 -14.29 4.37 -21.26
CA LYS A 5 -15.30 5.44 -21.27
C LYS A 5 -15.98 5.62 -19.91
N SER A 6 -16.25 4.54 -19.17
CA SER A 6 -16.85 4.63 -17.84
C SER A 6 -15.89 5.26 -16.82
N GLU A 7 -14.60 4.90 -16.88
CA GLU A 7 -13.56 5.47 -16.03
C GLU A 7 -13.32 6.95 -16.37
N ARG A 8 -13.26 7.32 -17.65
CA ARG A 8 -13.09 8.73 -18.06
C ARG A 8 -14.15 9.64 -17.43
N ARG A 9 -15.41 9.22 -17.42
CA ARG A 9 -16.51 9.98 -16.78
C ARG A 9 -16.29 10.19 -15.29
N VAL A 10 -15.72 9.21 -14.59
CA VAL A 10 -15.42 9.33 -13.16
C VAL A 10 -14.26 10.32 -12.93
N TYR A 11 -13.22 10.25 -13.78
CA TYR A 11 -12.09 11.18 -13.71
C TYR A 11 -12.55 12.62 -13.99
N GLU A 12 -13.40 12.82 -15.00
CA GLU A 12 -14.01 14.12 -15.34
C GLU A 12 -14.85 14.66 -14.17
N ALA A 13 -15.67 13.80 -13.54
CA ALA A 13 -16.48 14.22 -12.39
C ALA A 13 -15.62 14.69 -11.20
N PHE A 14 -14.44 14.11 -10.96
CA PHE A 14 -13.51 14.60 -9.94
C PHE A 14 -12.89 15.95 -10.31
N THR A 15 -12.68 16.24 -11.60
CA THR A 15 -12.18 17.55 -12.05
C THR A 15 -13.24 18.64 -11.97
N ASP A 16 -14.52 18.27 -12.06
CA ASP A 16 -15.65 19.21 -11.96
C ASP A 16 -15.93 19.67 -10.52
N PHE A 17 -15.35 19.00 -9.52
CA PHE A 17 -15.49 19.43 -8.13
C PHE A 17 -14.90 20.84 -7.92
N PRO A 18 -15.55 21.69 -7.10
CA PRO A 18 -15.00 22.97 -6.71
C PRO A 18 -13.56 22.84 -6.22
N HIS A 19 -12.70 23.81 -6.53
CA HIS A 19 -11.27 23.76 -6.18
C HIS A 19 -11.04 23.46 -4.69
N ALA A 20 -11.77 24.13 -3.80
CA ALA A 20 -11.71 23.90 -2.36
C ALA A 20 -12.09 22.46 -1.96
N GLU A 21 -13.05 21.84 -2.66
CA GLU A 21 -13.44 20.46 -2.42
C GLU A 21 -12.35 19.48 -2.88
N ARG A 22 -11.72 19.72 -4.03
CA ARG A 22 -10.59 18.90 -4.51
C ARG A 22 -9.42 18.93 -3.53
N MET A 23 -9.07 20.11 -3.01
CA MET A 23 -8.05 20.25 -1.97
C MET A 23 -8.41 19.50 -0.68
N ARG A 24 -9.66 19.66 -0.20
CA ARG A 24 -10.16 18.97 1.00
C ARG A 24 -10.05 17.46 0.81
N LEU A 25 -10.47 16.96 -0.33
CA LEU A 25 -10.45 15.54 -0.67
C LEU A 25 -9.02 14.97 -0.67
N VAL A 26 -8.06 15.68 -1.27
CA VAL A 26 -6.64 15.29 -1.23
C VAL A 26 -6.15 15.14 0.22
N ARG A 27 -6.44 16.13 1.08
CA ARG A 27 -6.00 16.10 2.49
C ARG A 27 -6.66 14.99 3.30
N GLU A 28 -7.95 14.77 3.12
CA GLU A 28 -8.69 13.70 3.80
C GLU A 28 -8.14 12.31 3.43
N ILE A 29 -7.88 12.09 2.13
CA ILE A 29 -7.30 10.84 1.64
C ILE A 29 -5.86 10.69 2.13
N ALA A 30 -5.07 11.75 2.12
CA ALA A 30 -3.69 11.74 2.59
C ALA A 30 -3.59 11.38 4.08
N LEU A 31 -4.50 11.90 4.92
CA LEU A 31 -4.55 11.56 6.34
C LEU A 31 -4.86 10.08 6.57
N ARG A 32 -5.80 9.51 5.80
CA ARG A 32 -6.10 8.06 5.87
C ARG A 32 -4.93 7.22 5.35
N SER A 33 -4.28 7.68 4.28
CA SER A 33 -3.13 7.03 3.67
C SER A 33 -1.98 6.82 4.65
N TYR A 34 -1.80 7.71 5.62
CA TYR A 34 -0.78 7.50 6.65
C TYR A 34 -1.02 6.23 7.48
N LYS A 35 -2.26 5.97 7.90
CA LYS A 35 -2.60 4.75 8.64
C LYS A 35 -2.35 3.51 7.81
N ASP A 36 -2.75 3.54 6.53
CA ASP A 36 -2.47 2.47 5.59
C ASP A 36 -0.96 2.24 5.40
N ALA A 37 -0.15 3.30 5.40
CA ALA A 37 1.31 3.21 5.31
C ALA A 37 1.93 2.52 6.54
N VAL A 38 1.45 2.85 7.75
CA VAL A 38 1.90 2.24 9.01
C VAL A 38 1.52 0.76 9.03
N ASP A 39 0.24 0.43 8.80
CA ASP A 39 -0.26 -0.95 8.75
C ASP A 39 0.53 -1.79 7.74
N LEU A 40 0.73 -1.25 6.53
CA LEU A 40 1.43 -1.94 5.45
C LEU A 40 2.92 -2.12 5.79
N SER A 41 3.57 -1.13 6.41
CA SER A 41 4.97 -1.23 6.82
C SER A 41 5.16 -2.33 7.89
N ALA A 42 4.26 -2.41 8.86
CA ALA A 42 4.28 -3.46 9.89
C ALA A 42 4.03 -4.85 9.29
N CYS A 43 3.03 -5.00 8.41
CA CYS A 43 2.74 -6.28 7.74
C CYS A 43 3.96 -6.77 6.93
N ARG A 44 4.60 -5.88 6.18
CA ARG A 44 5.80 -6.19 5.40
C ARG A 44 6.94 -6.68 6.29
N ALA A 45 7.18 -6.00 7.40
CA ALA A 45 8.22 -6.40 8.34
C ALA A 45 7.98 -7.79 8.92
N LEU A 46 6.73 -8.11 9.30
CA LEU A 46 6.35 -9.44 9.79
C LEU A 46 6.50 -10.53 8.73
N ILE A 47 6.13 -10.26 7.47
CA ILE A 47 6.33 -11.21 6.36
C ILE A 47 7.83 -11.47 6.14
N TYR A 48 8.63 -10.40 6.07
CA TYR A 48 10.05 -10.49 5.75
C TYR A 48 10.86 -11.21 6.84
N THR A 49 10.48 -11.02 8.10
CA THR A 49 11.14 -11.63 9.27
C THR A 49 10.55 -12.99 9.65
N TYR A 50 9.60 -13.51 8.87
CA TYR A 50 8.97 -14.79 9.13
C TYR A 50 10.03 -15.91 9.22
N PRO A 51 10.02 -16.74 10.28
CA PRO A 51 10.98 -17.81 10.43
C PRO A 51 10.62 -19.00 9.53
N HIS A 52 11.43 -19.20 8.48
CA HIS A 52 11.16 -20.20 7.44
C HIS A 52 11.45 -21.66 7.85
N SER A 53 12.11 -21.91 8.99
CA SER A 53 12.63 -23.26 9.27
C SER A 53 12.64 -23.75 10.73
N TYR A 54 12.18 -22.99 11.73
CA TYR A 54 12.24 -23.47 13.13
C TYR A 54 11.10 -22.92 13.97
N PHE A 55 10.06 -23.74 14.12
CA PHE A 55 9.03 -23.56 15.15
C PHE A 55 9.20 -24.66 16.19
N HIS A 56 8.88 -24.34 17.45
CA HIS A 56 9.07 -25.27 18.56
C HIS A 56 8.20 -26.54 18.43
N ASP A 57 7.05 -26.46 17.75
CA ASP A 57 6.21 -27.61 17.46
C ASP A 57 5.38 -27.43 16.16
N PRO A 58 4.80 -28.53 15.62
CA PRO A 58 4.01 -28.49 14.38
C PRO A 58 2.70 -27.68 14.44
N LEU A 59 2.04 -27.57 15.60
CA LEU A 59 0.82 -26.77 15.76
C LEU A 59 1.14 -25.28 15.69
N THR A 60 2.23 -24.86 16.35
CA THR A 60 2.74 -23.49 16.24
C THR A 60 3.14 -23.15 14.81
N ALA A 61 3.85 -24.05 14.12
CA ALA A 61 4.18 -23.86 12.71
C ALA A 61 2.91 -23.66 11.84
N ARG A 62 1.86 -24.43 12.10
CA ARG A 62 0.57 -24.31 11.39
C ARG A 62 -0.11 -22.97 11.67
N ALA A 63 -0.14 -22.53 12.92
CA ALA A 63 -0.72 -21.24 13.31
C ALA A 63 0.07 -20.07 12.70
N ALA A 64 1.40 -20.09 12.80
CA ALA A 64 2.27 -19.07 12.23
C ALA A 64 2.12 -18.97 10.70
N ARG A 65 1.95 -20.10 10.01
CA ARG A 65 1.64 -20.10 8.58
C ARG A 65 0.32 -19.38 8.25
N GLN A 66 -0.72 -19.54 9.08
CA GLN A 66 -1.98 -18.82 8.88
C GLN A 66 -1.84 -17.31 9.12
N VAL A 67 -1.02 -16.93 10.10
CA VAL A 67 -0.66 -15.52 10.32
C VAL A 67 0.06 -14.97 9.08
N LEU A 68 1.05 -15.69 8.55
CA LEU A 68 1.76 -15.28 7.33
C LEU A 68 0.82 -15.09 6.13
N ILE A 69 -0.07 -16.04 5.87
CA ILE A 69 -1.06 -15.94 4.78
C ILE A 69 -1.94 -14.69 4.99
N SER A 70 -2.45 -14.48 6.21
CA SER A 70 -3.29 -13.32 6.53
C SER A 70 -2.55 -12.00 6.35
N LEU A 71 -1.25 -11.94 6.68
CA LEU A 71 -0.41 -10.77 6.47
C LEU A 71 -0.17 -10.48 5.00
N ILE A 72 0.07 -11.53 4.18
CA ILE A 72 0.18 -11.41 2.72
C ILE A 72 -1.13 -10.85 2.16
N ASP A 73 -2.27 -11.41 2.56
CA ASP A 73 -3.58 -10.94 2.11
C ASP A 73 -3.82 -9.48 2.47
N ARG A 74 -3.52 -9.10 3.72
CA ARG A 74 -3.64 -7.71 4.19
C ARG A 74 -2.73 -6.76 3.39
N THR A 75 -1.49 -7.18 3.14
CA THR A 75 -0.51 -6.42 2.33
C THR A 75 -1.04 -6.18 0.91
N LEU A 76 -1.61 -7.21 0.29
CA LEU A 76 -2.19 -7.13 -1.06
C LEU A 76 -3.45 -6.27 -1.10
N ILE A 77 -4.32 -6.38 -0.08
CA ILE A 77 -5.54 -5.57 0.02
C ILE A 77 -5.21 -4.09 0.14
N ILE A 78 -4.30 -3.70 1.05
CA ILE A 78 -3.94 -2.29 1.24
C ILE A 78 -3.26 -1.76 -0.03
N SER A 79 -2.28 -2.49 -0.57
CA SER A 79 -1.52 -2.08 -1.75
C SER A 79 -2.42 -1.85 -2.97
N GLU A 80 -3.30 -2.80 -3.28
CA GLU A 80 -4.19 -2.68 -4.44
C GLU A 80 -5.38 -1.73 -4.19
N SER A 81 -5.79 -1.52 -2.94
CA SER A 81 -6.79 -0.48 -2.62
C SER A 81 -6.22 0.92 -2.86
N ALA A 82 -4.96 1.16 -2.49
CA ALA A 82 -4.28 2.43 -2.73
C ALA A 82 -4.10 2.75 -4.22
N LEU A 83 -3.76 1.72 -5.02
CA LEU A 83 -3.48 1.84 -6.45
C LEU A 83 -4.72 1.60 -7.34
N GLY A 84 -5.85 1.26 -6.74
CA GLY A 84 -7.08 0.84 -7.43
C GLY A 84 -7.55 1.87 -8.45
N LEU A 85 -8.25 1.39 -9.49
CA LEU A 85 -8.88 2.29 -10.47
C LEU A 85 -9.99 3.09 -9.79
N MET A 86 -10.19 4.35 -10.21
CA MET A 86 -11.34 5.15 -9.80
C MET A 86 -12.56 4.65 -10.57
N LYS A 87 -13.49 4.03 -9.85
CA LYS A 87 -14.72 3.44 -10.41
C LYS A 87 -15.96 4.24 -10.03
N ARG A 88 -15.88 5.05 -8.97
CA ARG A 88 -16.99 5.85 -8.47
C ARG A 88 -16.51 7.22 -7.99
N THR A 89 -17.40 8.21 -8.00
CA THR A 89 -17.11 9.58 -7.56
C THR A 89 -17.00 9.72 -6.04
N ASP A 90 -17.46 8.71 -5.30
CA ASP A 90 -17.28 8.58 -3.85
C ASP A 90 -16.03 7.78 -3.46
N ASP A 91 -15.20 7.34 -4.42
CA ASP A 91 -13.94 6.67 -4.12
C ASP A 91 -13.01 7.60 -3.33
N ARG A 92 -12.35 7.06 -2.31
CA ARG A 92 -11.43 7.79 -1.39
C ARG A 92 -10.07 7.12 -1.27
N ASN A 93 -9.59 6.49 -2.35
CA ASN A 93 -8.28 5.85 -2.38
C ASN A 93 -7.16 6.85 -2.74
N ALA A 94 -5.91 6.47 -2.47
CA ALA A 94 -4.74 7.32 -2.72
C ALA A 94 -4.63 7.76 -4.19
N ARG A 95 -5.06 6.92 -5.15
CA ARG A 95 -5.06 7.28 -6.57
C ARG A 95 -5.90 8.51 -6.88
N VAL A 96 -7.04 8.71 -6.21
CA VAL A 96 -7.86 9.93 -6.37
C VAL A 96 -7.05 11.16 -5.98
N ALA A 97 -6.38 11.14 -4.83
CA ALA A 97 -5.56 12.27 -4.38
C ALA A 97 -4.39 12.54 -5.34
N LEU A 98 -3.69 11.49 -5.78
CA LEU A 98 -2.56 11.60 -6.71
C LEU A 98 -2.99 12.09 -8.09
N PHE A 99 -4.18 11.71 -8.56
CA PHE A 99 -4.78 12.24 -9.78
C PHE A 99 -5.11 13.74 -9.64
N LEU A 100 -5.77 14.15 -8.55
CA LEU A 100 -6.12 15.54 -8.30
C LEU A 100 -4.89 16.45 -8.17
N LEU A 101 -3.80 15.93 -7.60
CA LEU A 101 -2.49 16.60 -7.55
C LEU A 101 -1.85 16.80 -8.94
N GLY A 102 -2.39 16.19 -9.99
CA GLY A 102 -2.01 16.48 -11.37
C GLY A 102 -2.47 17.87 -11.85
N ASP A 103 -3.45 18.50 -11.19
CA ASP A 103 -3.81 19.90 -11.42
C ASP A 103 -2.79 20.82 -10.69
N PRO A 104 -2.03 21.67 -11.40
CA PRO A 104 -1.03 22.54 -10.80
C PRO A 104 -1.59 23.46 -9.70
N ALA A 105 -2.83 23.96 -9.85
CA ALA A 105 -3.44 24.82 -8.85
C ALA A 105 -3.69 24.05 -7.55
N VAL A 106 -4.25 22.83 -7.65
CA VAL A 106 -4.50 21.96 -6.49
C VAL A 106 -3.16 21.58 -5.84
N TYR A 107 -2.17 21.21 -6.65
CA TYR A 107 -0.83 20.90 -6.18
C TYR A 107 -0.24 22.04 -5.36
N HIS A 108 -0.19 23.26 -5.91
CA HIS A 108 0.41 24.42 -5.25
C HIS A 108 -0.26 24.75 -3.92
N ASP A 109 -1.58 24.66 -3.85
CA ASP A 109 -2.34 24.98 -2.64
C ASP A 109 -2.24 23.91 -1.56
N VAL A 110 -2.14 22.63 -1.94
CA VAL A 110 -1.83 21.54 -1.00
C VAL A 110 -0.39 21.66 -0.50
N ALA A 111 0.57 21.90 -1.42
CA ALA A 111 1.98 22.03 -1.13
C ALA A 111 2.30 23.22 -0.20
N ARG A 112 1.52 24.31 -0.29
CA ARG A 112 1.66 25.49 0.59
C ARG A 112 1.42 25.16 2.07
N VAL A 113 0.54 24.20 2.34
CA VAL A 113 0.19 23.79 3.71
C VAL A 113 1.06 22.64 4.21
N GLY A 114 1.52 21.77 3.31
CA GLY A 114 2.37 20.64 3.65
C GLY A 114 3.81 20.80 3.16
N ASN A 115 4.31 19.75 2.50
CA ASN A 115 5.70 19.66 2.07
C ASN A 115 5.75 19.37 0.56
N PRO A 116 6.15 20.35 -0.28
CA PRO A 116 6.19 20.18 -1.73
C PRO A 116 7.06 18.99 -2.16
N ARG A 117 8.25 18.84 -1.55
CA ARG A 117 9.17 17.75 -1.88
C ARG A 117 8.56 16.37 -1.62
N SER A 118 7.76 16.24 -0.56
CA SER A 118 7.07 14.98 -0.25
C SER A 118 5.97 14.69 -1.27
N LEU A 119 5.25 15.70 -1.76
CA LEU A 119 4.27 15.48 -2.85
C LEU A 119 4.94 15.00 -4.13
N GLU A 120 6.11 15.56 -4.49
CA GLU A 120 6.90 15.08 -5.64
C GLU A 120 7.31 13.62 -5.46
N LEU A 121 7.82 13.25 -4.29
CA LEU A 121 8.21 11.87 -3.98
C LEU A 121 7.02 10.92 -4.02
N ALA A 122 5.84 11.35 -3.56
CA ALA A 122 4.62 10.56 -3.65
C ALA A 122 4.21 10.29 -5.10
N LEU A 123 4.23 11.32 -5.96
CA LEU A 123 3.92 11.20 -7.39
C LEU A 123 4.94 10.32 -8.14
N GLN A 124 6.23 10.44 -7.79
CA GLN A 124 7.29 9.58 -8.34
C GLN A 124 7.10 8.12 -7.93
N ALA A 125 6.87 7.86 -6.64
CA ALA A 125 6.64 6.51 -6.14
C ALA A 125 5.37 5.89 -6.76
N TRP A 126 4.30 6.68 -6.91
CA TRP A 126 3.08 6.25 -7.60
C TRP A 126 3.37 5.85 -9.05
N THR A 127 4.01 6.74 -9.81
CA THR A 127 4.34 6.50 -11.22
C THR A 127 5.20 5.26 -11.39
N ALA A 128 6.27 5.13 -10.59
CA ALA A 128 7.15 3.97 -10.61
C ALA A 128 6.44 2.67 -10.22
N THR A 129 5.38 2.74 -9.40
CA THR A 129 4.60 1.56 -9.00
C THR A 129 3.54 1.21 -10.04
N ASP A 130 2.86 2.19 -10.62
CA ASP A 130 1.83 1.99 -11.65
C ASP A 130 2.44 1.41 -12.94
N LEU A 131 3.68 1.78 -13.25
CA LEU A 131 4.47 1.28 -14.39
C LEU A 131 5.22 -0.03 -14.12
N ASP A 132 5.26 -0.52 -12.88
CA ASP A 132 6.01 -1.74 -12.58
C ASP A 132 5.30 -2.98 -13.17
N PRO A 133 5.96 -3.78 -14.03
CA PRO A 133 5.33 -4.92 -14.68
C PRO A 133 4.85 -6.00 -13.68
N ARG A 134 5.47 -6.08 -12.50
CA ARG A 134 5.09 -7.04 -11.46
C ARG A 134 3.73 -6.71 -10.84
N ARG A 135 3.28 -5.46 -10.93
CA ARG A 135 1.98 -5.04 -10.39
C ARG A 135 0.83 -5.79 -11.06
N GLY A 136 0.90 -6.05 -12.36
CA GLY A 136 -0.12 -6.81 -13.08
C GLY A 136 -0.36 -8.19 -12.48
N LEU A 137 0.74 -8.87 -12.12
CA LEU A 137 0.72 -10.18 -11.48
C LEU A 137 0.10 -10.12 -10.07
N ILE A 138 0.53 -9.15 -9.25
CA ILE A 138 0.04 -8.93 -7.89
C ILE A 138 -1.47 -8.63 -7.88
N LYS A 139 -1.92 -7.71 -8.74
CA LYS A 139 -3.33 -7.35 -8.87
C LYS A 139 -4.18 -8.55 -9.24
N GLN A 140 -3.72 -9.35 -10.20
CA GLN A 140 -4.45 -10.53 -10.61
C GLN A 140 -4.49 -11.59 -9.51
N TYR A 141 -3.36 -11.87 -8.87
CA TYR A 141 -3.30 -12.80 -7.74
C TYR A 141 -4.29 -12.39 -6.67
N ARG A 142 -4.23 -11.15 -6.17
CA ARG A 142 -5.19 -10.58 -5.21
C ARG A 142 -6.64 -10.73 -5.65
N ASN A 143 -6.96 -10.47 -6.92
CA ASN A 143 -8.34 -10.62 -7.41
C ASN A 143 -8.80 -12.08 -7.38
N LYS A 144 -7.93 -13.03 -7.74
CA LYS A 144 -8.28 -14.46 -7.79
C LYS A 144 -8.29 -15.08 -6.40
N SER A 145 -7.18 -15.00 -5.66
CA SER A 145 -7.02 -15.66 -4.36
C SER A 145 -7.87 -15.01 -3.27
N ILE A 146 -7.89 -13.68 -3.19
CA ILE A 146 -8.53 -12.96 -2.07
C ILE A 146 -9.96 -12.57 -2.42
N ALA A 147 -10.17 -11.90 -3.56
CA ALA A 147 -11.49 -11.36 -3.89
C ALA A 147 -12.47 -12.43 -4.36
N HIS A 148 -12.01 -13.42 -5.14
CA HIS A 148 -12.87 -14.44 -5.73
C HIS A 148 -12.73 -15.82 -5.10
N ARG A 149 -11.71 -16.05 -4.25
CA ARG A 149 -11.38 -17.36 -3.67
C ARG A 149 -11.28 -18.46 -4.72
N SER A 150 -10.68 -18.12 -5.86
CA SER A 150 -10.50 -19.00 -7.02
C SER A 150 -9.01 -19.19 -7.31
N ASP A 151 -8.68 -20.28 -7.99
CA ASP A 151 -7.32 -20.52 -8.46
C ASP A 151 -6.82 -19.39 -9.38
N PRO A 152 -5.49 -19.15 -9.41
CA PRO A 152 -4.87 -18.26 -10.40
C PRO A 152 -5.23 -18.67 -11.84
N ASP A 153 -5.18 -17.72 -12.78
CA ASP A 153 -5.44 -18.06 -14.18
C ASP A 153 -4.44 -19.11 -14.67
N PRO A 154 -4.87 -20.12 -15.46
CA PRO A 154 -3.99 -21.12 -16.03
C PRO A 154 -2.80 -20.49 -16.76
N GLY A 155 -1.60 -20.99 -16.49
CA GLY A 155 -0.35 -20.51 -17.10
C GLY A 155 0.24 -19.25 -16.46
N LYS A 156 -0.36 -18.71 -15.39
CA LYS A 156 0.21 -17.59 -14.64
C LYS A 156 0.69 -18.04 -13.26
N ARG A 157 1.91 -17.65 -12.91
CA ARG A 157 2.52 -17.99 -11.62
C ARG A 157 1.97 -17.13 -10.48
N GLU A 158 2.18 -17.58 -9.25
CA GLU A 158 2.01 -16.72 -8.08
C GLU A 158 3.16 -15.70 -7.97
N PRO A 159 2.91 -14.51 -7.39
CA PRO A 159 3.97 -13.54 -7.12
C PRO A 159 4.90 -14.07 -6.02
N PHE A 160 6.21 -13.82 -6.17
CA PHE A 160 7.17 -14.12 -5.11
C PHE A 160 7.04 -13.12 -3.96
N ILE A 161 7.45 -13.53 -2.75
CA ILE A 161 7.44 -12.66 -1.57
C ILE A 161 8.25 -11.37 -1.83
N ASP A 162 9.41 -11.45 -2.48
CA ASP A 162 10.21 -10.27 -2.81
C ASP A 162 9.52 -9.29 -3.76
N GLU A 163 8.66 -9.80 -4.66
CA GLU A 163 7.87 -8.94 -5.57
C GLU A 163 6.76 -8.22 -4.81
N ILE A 164 6.04 -8.95 -3.95
CA ILE A 164 5.06 -8.38 -3.03
C ILE A 164 5.73 -7.31 -2.15
N HIS A 165 6.89 -7.65 -1.58
CA HIS A 165 7.64 -6.77 -0.67
C HIS A 165 8.15 -5.51 -1.38
N THR A 166 8.60 -5.63 -2.63
CA THR A 166 9.06 -4.49 -3.44
C THR A 166 7.92 -3.54 -3.76
N ILE A 167 6.80 -4.06 -4.28
CA ILE A 167 5.66 -3.23 -4.67
C ILE A 167 5.02 -2.57 -3.45
N SER A 168 4.75 -3.36 -2.40
CA SER A 168 4.20 -2.82 -1.15
C SER A 168 5.12 -1.80 -0.50
N GLY A 169 6.45 -1.93 -0.62
CA GLY A 169 7.40 -0.94 -0.11
C GLY A 169 7.30 0.41 -0.82
N ARG A 170 7.12 0.40 -2.14
CA ARG A 170 6.86 1.64 -2.89
C ARG A 170 5.51 2.24 -2.53
N VAL A 171 4.49 1.42 -2.26
CA VAL A 171 3.20 1.90 -1.77
C VAL A 171 3.32 2.54 -0.39
N VAL A 172 4.06 1.94 0.55
CA VAL A 172 4.35 2.58 1.87
C VAL A 172 4.97 3.96 1.67
N SER A 173 6.01 4.05 0.84
CA SER A 173 6.68 5.33 0.54
C SER A 173 5.71 6.34 -0.09
N MET A 174 4.93 5.93 -1.08
CA MET A 174 3.91 6.76 -1.73
C MET A 174 2.89 7.31 -0.72
N LEU A 175 2.33 6.45 0.12
CA LEU A 175 1.29 6.83 1.09
C LEU A 175 1.84 7.73 2.21
N ALA A 176 3.03 7.42 2.72
CA ALA A 176 3.69 8.23 3.75
C ALA A 176 4.06 9.62 3.21
N HIS A 177 4.65 9.69 2.01
CA HIS A 177 4.98 10.96 1.37
C HIS A 177 3.73 11.77 0.99
N LEU A 178 2.64 11.12 0.58
CA LEU A 178 1.37 11.80 0.33
C LEU A 178 0.83 12.44 1.62
N ALA A 179 0.86 11.71 2.74
CA ALA A 179 0.45 12.22 4.04
C ALA A 179 1.27 13.44 4.49
N THR A 180 2.60 13.31 4.51
CA THR A 180 3.51 14.41 4.85
C THR A 180 3.35 15.59 3.90
N GLY A 181 3.25 15.31 2.60
CA GLY A 181 3.10 16.31 1.56
C GLY A 181 1.81 17.12 1.66
N ALA A 182 0.73 16.51 2.17
CA ALA A 182 -0.54 17.18 2.42
C ALA A 182 -0.63 17.88 3.79
N GLY A 183 0.42 17.82 4.60
CA GLY A 183 0.50 18.50 5.90
C GLY A 183 0.06 17.66 7.10
N ALA A 184 -0.08 16.33 6.95
CA ALA A 184 -0.32 15.46 8.10
C ALA A 184 0.93 15.38 8.99
N GLN A 185 0.72 15.39 10.31
CA GLN A 185 1.79 15.08 11.27
C GLN A 185 2.05 13.57 11.22
N VAL A 186 3.19 13.20 10.63
CA VAL A 186 3.60 11.81 10.44
C VAL A 186 4.71 11.50 11.43
N GLU A 187 4.49 10.51 12.29
CA GLU A 187 5.55 9.94 13.11
C GLU A 187 6.47 9.09 12.21
N ALA A 188 7.69 9.57 11.99
CA ALA A 188 8.65 8.93 11.10
C ALA A 188 9.00 7.50 11.54
N THR A 189 8.97 7.22 12.85
CA THR A 189 9.25 5.90 13.43
C THR A 189 8.20 4.86 13.05
N ALA A 190 6.93 5.24 12.90
CA ALA A 190 5.84 4.30 12.62
C ALA A 190 5.93 3.68 11.20
N VAL A 191 6.57 4.38 10.26
CA VAL A 191 6.82 3.90 8.89
C VAL A 191 8.29 3.50 8.67
N ASN A 192 9.15 3.69 9.67
CA ASN A 192 10.56 3.34 9.60
C ASN A 192 10.73 1.82 9.50
N SER A 193 11.38 1.38 8.44
CA SER A 193 11.51 -0.05 8.14
C SER A 193 12.35 -0.77 9.22
N ASP A 194 13.44 -0.19 9.70
CA ASP A 194 14.32 -0.82 10.70
C ASP A 194 13.60 -1.06 12.03
N THR A 195 12.84 -0.05 12.50
CA THR A 195 12.06 -0.15 13.73
C THR A 195 10.99 -1.25 13.62
N ASN A 196 10.31 -1.31 12.46
CA ASN A 196 9.33 -2.35 12.20
C ASN A 196 9.97 -3.74 12.07
N TYR A 197 11.16 -3.87 11.46
CA TYR A 197 11.88 -5.14 11.40
C TYR A 197 12.36 -5.62 12.78
N LEU A 198 12.85 -4.72 13.64
CA LEU A 198 13.23 -5.06 15.00
C LEU A 198 12.01 -5.54 15.80
N SER A 199 10.90 -4.82 15.69
CA SER A 199 9.64 -5.18 16.35
C SER A 199 9.09 -6.51 15.85
N ALA A 200 9.13 -6.75 14.53
CA ALA A 200 8.69 -7.99 13.90
C ALA A 200 9.59 -9.18 14.28
N SER A 201 10.91 -8.98 14.35
CA SER A 201 11.85 -10.00 14.82
C SER A 201 11.58 -10.37 16.28
N ALA A 202 11.33 -9.36 17.14
CA ALA A 202 10.95 -9.58 18.53
C ALA A 202 9.60 -10.31 18.65
N PHE A 203 8.63 -10.01 17.76
CA PHE A 203 7.35 -10.70 17.70
C PHE A 203 7.51 -12.20 17.37
N TRP A 204 8.36 -12.56 16.41
CA TRP A 204 8.57 -13.95 16.01
C TRP A 204 9.43 -14.77 16.97
N LYS A 205 10.28 -14.12 17.77
CA LYS A 205 11.25 -14.79 18.66
C LYS A 205 10.63 -15.85 19.60
N PRO A 206 9.50 -15.63 20.29
CA PRO A 206 8.91 -16.63 21.19
C PRO A 206 8.38 -17.89 20.49
N TRP A 207 8.15 -17.83 19.18
CA TRP A 207 7.57 -18.92 18.40
C TRP A 207 8.65 -19.88 17.88
N GLN A 208 9.89 -19.41 17.85
CA GLN A 208 11.05 -20.17 17.40
C GLN A 208 11.55 -21.12 18.48
N THR A 209 12.13 -22.25 18.06
CA THR A 209 12.88 -23.11 18.95
C THR A 209 14.11 -22.35 19.45
N ILE A 210 14.25 -22.15 20.76
CA ILE A 210 15.52 -21.69 21.33
C ILE A 210 16.47 -22.90 21.25
N THR A 211 17.27 -22.99 20.20
CA THR A 211 18.41 -23.91 20.21
C THR A 211 19.45 -23.34 21.18
N GLY A 212 19.45 -23.85 22.41
CA GLY A 212 20.43 -23.54 23.45
C GLY A 212 19.82 -23.36 24.83
N ALA A 213 19.43 -24.46 25.47
CA ALA A 213 19.37 -24.64 26.92
C ALA A 213 19.79 -26.08 27.23
#